data_AF-A0A1B9DBA8-F1
#
_entry.id   AF-A0A1B9DBA8-F1
#
_cell.length_a   1.000
_cell.length_b   1.000
_cell.length_c   1.000
_cell.angle_alpha   90.00
_cell.angle_beta   90.00
_cell.angle_gamma   90.00
#
_symmetry.space_group_name_H-M   'P 1'
#
loop_
_entity.id
_entity.type
_entity.pdbx_description
1 polymer ?
#
loop_
_entity_poly.entity_id
_entity_poly.type
_entity_poly.pdbx_seq_one_letter_code
_entity_poly.pdbx_strand_id
1 'polypeptide(L)'
;MLLAVSVTLTALGRHARAAVVSEMSTNLHNLAHGHLGALVGSAFVSDGGDVYLWLPGLVCLLALGELIWRGRGLLITFAVGHIGATVIVAVGLVAAVETGRLPFSVARATDVGISYGAVCVLGALTASIPLRLRPAWIGWWLGIAVAAAVDADFTAFGHVLALLLGMALSFRLPSIPRWTGMHAALLVVGAAFAYFVLSGSSPLAAPVGGLTGAVIAVPLAGRVMRSTAAGSVSPSPFRPGSDSPSTVASRSPA
;
A
#
# COMPACT_ATOMS: atom_id res chain seq x y z
N MET A 1 1.09 -2.93 19.71
CA MET A 1 2.21 -3.89 19.56
C MET A 1 2.27 -4.85 20.75
N LEU A 2 2.61 -4.39 21.96
CA LEU A 2 2.77 -5.26 23.14
C LEU A 2 1.51 -6.02 23.57
N LEU A 3 0.31 -5.44 23.41
CA LEU A 3 -0.95 -6.14 23.70
C LEU A 3 -1.29 -7.24 22.69
N ALA A 4 -1.08 -6.97 21.40
CA ALA A 4 -1.29 -7.96 20.34
C ALA A 4 -0.26 -9.11 20.44
N VAL A 5 1.02 -8.76 20.66
CA VAL A 5 2.09 -9.72 20.94
C VAL A 5 1.80 -10.52 22.20
N SER A 6 1.34 -9.89 23.29
CA SER A 6 0.94 -10.60 24.51
C SER A 6 -0.20 -11.58 24.28
N VAL A 7 -1.24 -11.21 23.54
CA VAL A 7 -2.38 -12.09 23.23
C VAL A 7 -1.93 -13.28 22.38
N THR A 8 -1.04 -13.07 21.41
CA THR A 8 -0.45 -14.14 20.59
C THR A 8 0.51 -15.03 21.40
N LEU A 9 1.32 -14.46 22.30
CA LEU A 9 2.24 -15.19 23.18
C LEU A 9 1.53 -15.95 24.30
N THR A 10 0.30 -15.55 24.67
CA THR A 10 -0.54 -16.36 25.57
C THR A 10 -1.13 -17.57 24.86
N ALA A 11 -1.24 -17.54 23.52
CA ALA A 11 -1.71 -18.67 22.73
C ALA A 11 -0.58 -19.64 22.32
N LEU A 12 0.67 -19.18 22.23
CA LEU A 12 1.85 -20.00 21.89
C LEU A 12 2.62 -20.42 23.15
N GLY A 13 2.85 -21.72 23.31
CA GLY A 13 3.39 -22.33 24.53
C GLY A 13 4.69 -21.71 25.10
N ARG A 14 4.97 -22.04 26.38
CA ARG A 14 5.99 -21.41 27.25
C ARG A 14 7.39 -21.21 26.65
N HIS A 15 7.83 -22.07 25.72
CA HIS A 15 9.15 -21.99 25.09
C HIS A 15 9.24 -20.88 24.03
N ALA A 16 8.20 -20.67 23.23
CA ALA A 16 8.15 -19.58 22.24
C ALA A 16 8.13 -18.21 22.92
N ARG A 17 7.42 -18.12 24.06
CA ARG A 17 7.42 -16.92 24.90
C ARG A 17 8.80 -16.57 25.44
N ALA A 18 9.57 -17.57 25.90
CA ALA A 18 10.91 -17.34 26.43
C ALA A 18 11.90 -16.86 25.35
N ALA A 19 11.86 -17.49 24.17
CA ALA A 19 12.72 -17.11 23.04
C ALA A 19 12.41 -15.69 22.54
N VAL A 20 11.13 -15.37 22.33
CA VAL A 20 10.70 -14.04 21.87
C VAL A 20 11.04 -12.97 22.91
N VAL A 21 10.85 -13.23 24.21
CA VAL A 21 11.21 -12.28 25.27
C VAL A 21 12.73 -12.04 25.32
N SER A 22 13.55 -13.07 25.05
CA SER A 22 15.01 -12.96 25.00
C SER A 22 15.50 -12.17 23.78
N GLU A 23 14.88 -12.36 22.61
CA GLU A 23 15.21 -11.58 21.42
C GLU A 23 14.72 -10.14 21.53
N MET A 24 13.52 -9.92 22.07
CA MET A 24 13.00 -8.57 22.31
C MET A 24 13.85 -7.80 23.31
N SER A 25 14.36 -8.43 24.37
CA SER A 25 15.25 -7.76 25.33
C SER A 25 16.58 -7.37 24.68
N THR A 26 17.13 -8.23 23.83
CA THR A 26 18.36 -7.98 23.07
C THR A 26 18.14 -6.86 22.03
N ASN A 27 17.01 -6.86 21.35
CA ASN A 27 16.63 -5.82 20.40
C ASN A 27 16.32 -4.48 21.07
N LEU A 28 15.68 -4.46 22.24
CA LEU A 28 15.49 -3.26 23.06
C LEU A 28 16.84 -2.72 23.58
N HIS A 29 17.75 -3.62 23.97
CA HIS A 29 19.10 -3.26 24.35
C HIS A 29 19.88 -2.63 23.18
N ASN A 30 19.76 -3.17 21.97
CA ASN A 30 20.34 -2.60 20.75
C ASN A 30 19.69 -1.26 20.34
N LEU A 31 18.38 -1.11 20.56
CA LEU A 31 17.64 0.13 20.31
C LEU A 31 18.06 1.25 21.26
N ALA A 32 18.25 0.93 22.53
CA ALA A 32 18.70 1.89 23.56
C ALA A 32 20.10 2.43 23.31
N HIS A 33 20.94 1.70 22.57
CA HIS A 33 22.31 2.10 22.22
C HIS A 33 22.44 2.60 20.76
N GLY A 34 21.34 2.84 20.06
CA GLY A 34 21.34 3.46 18.73
C GLY A 34 21.73 2.53 17.56
N HIS A 35 21.83 1.22 17.78
CA HIS A 35 22.19 0.24 16.75
C HIS A 35 20.97 -0.23 15.94
N LEU A 36 20.33 0.71 15.22
CA LEU A 36 19.18 0.44 14.34
C LEU A 36 19.47 -0.64 13.28
N GLY A 37 20.73 -0.73 12.83
CA GLY A 37 21.17 -1.77 11.88
C GLY A 37 21.14 -3.20 12.44
N ALA A 38 21.30 -3.38 13.75
CA ALA A 38 21.26 -4.71 14.38
C ALA A 38 19.82 -5.24 14.53
N LEU A 39 18.84 -4.34 14.69
CA LEU A 39 17.41 -4.68 14.69
C LEU A 39 16.92 -5.14 13.31
N VAL A 40 17.33 -4.41 12.27
CA VAL A 40 17.02 -4.79 10.88
C VAL A 40 17.80 -6.04 10.50
N GLY A 41 19.08 -6.14 10.88
CA GLY A 41 19.89 -7.34 10.68
C GLY A 41 19.27 -8.59 11.31
N SER A 42 18.85 -8.53 12.58
CA SER A 42 18.21 -9.66 13.27
C SER A 42 16.89 -10.10 12.61
N ALA A 43 16.10 -9.15 12.10
CA ALA A 43 14.81 -9.44 11.46
C ALA A 43 14.91 -9.89 9.99
N PHE A 44 16.11 -9.94 9.42
CA PHE A 44 16.35 -10.39 8.04
C PHE A 44 17.35 -11.56 7.97
N VAL A 45 18.25 -11.68 8.95
CA VAL A 45 19.26 -12.77 9.04
C VAL A 45 18.64 -14.11 9.44
N SER A 46 17.44 -14.11 10.05
CA SER A 46 16.75 -15.34 10.45
C SER A 46 16.33 -16.23 9.26
N ASP A 47 16.25 -15.69 8.03
CA ASP A 47 15.75 -16.43 6.85
C ASP A 47 16.85 -16.87 5.87
N GLY A 48 18.13 -16.73 6.23
CA GLY A 48 19.24 -17.33 5.49
C GLY A 48 19.66 -16.56 4.22
N GLY A 49 20.86 -15.98 4.26
CA GLY A 49 21.72 -15.85 3.07
C GLY A 49 21.81 -14.49 2.39
N ASP A 50 20.73 -13.73 2.21
CA ASP A 50 20.74 -12.68 1.16
C ASP A 50 20.33 -11.25 1.60
N VAL A 51 20.31 -10.98 2.91
CA VAL A 51 19.97 -9.68 3.52
C VAL A 51 20.64 -8.48 2.85
N TYR A 52 21.92 -8.62 2.51
CA TYR A 52 22.72 -7.55 1.93
C TYR A 52 22.31 -7.20 0.49
N LEU A 53 21.70 -8.13 -0.25
CA LEU A 53 21.17 -7.88 -1.58
C LEU A 53 19.87 -7.06 -1.55
N TRP A 54 19.03 -7.31 -0.53
CA TRP A 54 17.68 -6.75 -0.44
C TRP A 54 17.61 -5.43 0.34
N LEU A 55 18.50 -5.23 1.31
CA LEU A 55 18.62 -4.03 2.12
C LEU A 55 18.68 -2.72 1.31
N PRO A 56 19.48 -2.60 0.24
CA PRO A 56 19.58 -1.37 -0.53
C PRO A 56 18.23 -0.94 -1.11
N GLY A 57 17.44 -1.89 -1.62
CA GLY A 57 16.13 -1.59 -2.20
C GLY A 57 15.10 -1.17 -1.16
N LEU A 58 15.07 -1.84 0.00
CA LEU A 58 14.26 -1.41 1.13
C LEU A 58 14.64 0.00 1.60
N VAL A 59 15.94 0.27 1.75
CA VAL A 59 16.45 1.59 2.16
C VAL A 59 16.07 2.66 1.14
N CYS A 60 16.20 2.39 -0.17
CA CYS A 60 15.80 3.34 -1.20
C CYS A 60 14.29 3.66 -1.14
N LEU A 61 13.46 2.65 -0.93
CA LEU A 61 12.02 2.81 -0.82
C LEU A 61 11.63 3.65 0.41
N LEU A 62 12.22 3.35 1.57
CA LEU A 62 11.98 4.11 2.81
C LEU A 62 12.56 5.52 2.73
N ALA A 63 13.75 5.70 2.16
CA ALA A 63 14.36 7.01 1.96
C ALA A 63 13.51 7.89 1.03
N LEU A 64 12.91 7.31 -0.02
CA LEU A 64 11.96 8.03 -0.85
C LEU A 64 10.73 8.48 -0.04
N GLY A 65 10.14 7.59 0.75
CA GLY A 65 9.03 7.94 1.64
C GLY A 65 9.40 9.02 2.68
N GLU A 66 10.61 8.96 3.23
CA GLU A 66 11.15 9.96 4.17
C GLU A 66 11.21 11.34 3.53
N LEU A 67 11.80 11.42 2.33
CA LEU A 67 11.95 12.67 1.57
C LEU A 67 10.59 13.32 1.25
N ILE A 68 9.57 12.50 0.98
CA ILE A 68 8.24 12.99 0.61
C ILE A 68 7.40 13.34 1.86
N TRP A 69 7.51 12.55 2.94
CA TRP A 69 6.58 12.60 4.07
C TRP A 69 7.19 13.05 5.41
N ARG A 70 8.46 13.47 5.42
CA ARG A 70 9.16 14.08 6.57
C ARG A 70 9.11 13.20 7.83
N GLY A 71 9.37 11.90 7.67
CA GLY A 71 9.44 10.90 8.74
C GLY A 71 8.13 10.48 9.35
N ARG A 72 7.30 11.43 9.80
CA ARG A 72 6.04 11.10 10.47
C ARG A 72 5.07 10.36 9.56
N GLY A 73 4.92 10.80 8.30
CA GLY A 73 4.04 10.10 7.36
C GLY A 73 4.59 8.74 6.94
N LEU A 74 5.92 8.59 6.85
CA LEU A 74 6.57 7.30 6.60
C LEU A 74 6.30 6.31 7.73
N LEU A 75 6.53 6.72 8.98
CA LEU A 75 6.30 5.88 10.16
C LEU A 75 4.84 5.42 10.26
N ILE A 76 3.88 6.32 10.07
CA ILE A 76 2.46 5.98 10.08
C ILE A 76 2.14 4.98 8.96
N THR A 77 2.61 5.25 7.74
CA THR A 77 2.35 4.39 6.58
C THR A 77 2.91 2.98 6.78
N PHE A 78 4.16 2.90 7.23
CA PHE A 78 4.81 1.63 7.52
C PHE A 78 4.08 0.88 8.65
N ALA A 79 3.71 1.57 9.73
CA ALA A 79 2.99 0.97 10.85
C ALA A 79 1.59 0.48 10.44
N VAL A 80 0.87 1.20 9.59
CA VAL A 80 -0.42 0.78 9.04
C VAL A 80 -0.27 -0.50 8.22
N GLY A 81 0.74 -0.58 7.35
CA GLY A 81 1.02 -1.79 6.59
C GLY A 81 1.40 -2.97 7.49
N HIS A 82 2.37 -2.74 8.35
CA HIS A 82 2.92 -3.75 9.24
C HIS A 82 1.88 -4.30 10.22
N ILE A 83 1.16 -3.43 10.94
CA ILE A 83 0.20 -3.84 11.98
C ILE A 83 -1.15 -4.18 11.34
N GLY A 84 -1.64 -3.33 10.44
CA GLY A 84 -2.96 -3.48 9.83
C GLY A 84 -3.08 -4.76 9.02
N ALA A 85 -2.11 -5.03 8.14
CA ALA A 85 -2.12 -6.25 7.35
C ALA A 85 -1.96 -7.49 8.23
N THR A 86 -1.07 -7.45 9.23
CA THR A 86 -0.86 -8.58 10.15
C THR A 86 -2.10 -8.89 10.98
N VAL A 87 -2.80 -7.88 11.51
CA VAL A 87 -4.03 -8.09 12.29
C VAL A 87 -5.14 -8.66 11.41
N ILE A 88 -5.35 -8.10 10.21
CA ILE A 88 -6.42 -8.56 9.32
C ILE A 88 -6.15 -9.99 8.84
N VAL A 89 -4.91 -10.30 8.48
CA VAL A 89 -4.50 -11.67 8.13
C VAL A 89 -4.70 -12.61 9.31
N ALA A 90 -4.29 -12.22 10.52
CA ALA A 90 -4.47 -13.03 11.72
C ALA A 90 -5.95 -13.32 12.03
N VAL A 91 -6.83 -12.31 11.91
CA VAL A 91 -8.28 -12.49 12.06
C VAL A 91 -8.85 -13.42 11.00
N GLY A 92 -8.45 -13.25 9.73
CA GLY A 92 -8.85 -14.15 8.65
C GLY A 92 -8.39 -15.59 8.88
N LEU A 93 -7.21 -15.77 9.47
CA LEU A 93 -6.66 -17.06 9.87
C LEU A 93 -7.54 -17.75 10.90
N VAL A 94 -7.87 -17.03 11.98
CA VAL A 94 -8.71 -17.55 13.07
C VAL A 94 -10.07 -17.98 12.53
N ALA A 95 -10.70 -17.15 11.69
CA ALA A 95 -11.97 -17.50 11.04
C ALA A 95 -11.87 -18.73 10.11
N ALA A 96 -10.75 -18.90 9.40
CA ALA A 96 -10.51 -20.06 8.53
C ALA A 96 -10.27 -21.36 9.31
N VAL A 97 -9.63 -21.28 10.48
CA VAL A 97 -9.47 -22.40 11.42
C VAL A 97 -10.80 -22.80 12.01
N GLU A 98 -11.59 -21.84 12.49
CA GLU A 98 -12.91 -22.10 13.11
C GLU A 98 -13.91 -22.73 12.12
N THR A 99 -13.77 -22.42 10.83
CA THR A 99 -14.57 -23.02 9.76
C THR A 99 -14.02 -24.36 9.23
N GLY A 100 -12.95 -24.89 9.85
CA GLY A 100 -12.41 -26.23 9.61
C GLY A 100 -11.65 -26.40 8.31
N ARG A 101 -11.13 -25.32 7.69
CA ARG A 101 -10.66 -25.37 6.30
C ARG A 101 -9.18 -25.62 6.03
N LEU A 102 -8.22 -25.59 6.97
CA LEU A 102 -6.81 -25.97 6.68
C LEU A 102 -5.93 -26.30 7.91
N PRO A 103 -4.93 -27.19 7.78
CA PRO A 103 -3.86 -27.42 8.75
C PRO A 103 -2.71 -26.40 8.56
N PHE A 104 -2.31 -25.72 9.64
CA PHE A 104 -1.44 -24.55 9.60
C PHE A 104 0.05 -24.88 9.80
N SER A 105 0.88 -24.62 8.79
CA SER A 105 2.32 -24.46 8.96
C SER A 105 2.62 -23.00 9.38
N VAL A 106 2.62 -22.77 10.70
CA VAL A 106 2.99 -21.49 11.31
C VAL A 106 4.49 -21.49 11.55
N ALA A 107 5.29 -21.13 10.55
CA ALA A 107 6.75 -20.99 10.73
C ALA A 107 7.42 -19.88 9.90
N ARG A 108 6.67 -19.01 9.20
CA ARG A 108 7.20 -17.85 8.45
C ARG A 108 6.68 -16.49 8.93
N ALA A 109 6.17 -16.44 10.16
CA ALA A 109 5.38 -15.31 10.67
C ALA A 109 6.19 -14.09 11.11
N THR A 110 7.52 -14.20 11.24
CA THR A 110 8.41 -13.13 11.70
C THR A 110 8.86 -12.19 10.57
N ASP A 111 9.17 -12.71 9.39
CA ASP A 111 9.78 -11.94 8.29
C ASP A 111 8.75 -11.25 7.38
N VAL A 112 7.50 -11.68 7.49
CA VAL A 112 6.39 -11.21 6.65
C VAL A 112 5.93 -9.79 7.07
N GLY A 113 6.04 -9.43 8.34
CA GLY A 113 5.58 -8.12 8.83
C GLY A 113 6.32 -6.95 8.19
N ILE A 114 7.64 -7.04 8.03
CA ILE A 114 8.44 -5.94 7.43
C ILE A 114 8.07 -5.75 5.96
N SER A 115 7.88 -6.86 5.24
CA SER A 115 7.47 -6.83 3.84
C SER A 115 6.11 -6.15 3.64
N TYR A 116 5.15 -6.33 4.55
CA TYR A 116 3.87 -5.62 4.51
C TYR A 116 4.02 -4.11 4.74
N GLY A 117 4.88 -3.70 5.67
CA GLY A 117 5.21 -2.29 5.88
C GLY A 117 5.79 -1.66 4.61
N ALA A 118 6.73 -2.34 3.96
CA ALA A 118 7.35 -1.88 2.72
C ALA A 118 6.35 -1.81 1.54
N VAL A 119 5.51 -2.83 1.35
CA VAL A 119 4.49 -2.84 0.30
C VAL A 119 3.41 -1.77 0.53
N CYS A 120 3.08 -1.47 1.79
CA CYS A 120 2.22 -0.33 2.12
C CYS A 120 2.86 1.02 1.76
N VAL A 121 4.15 1.19 2.04
CA VAL A 121 4.91 2.39 1.61
C VAL A 121 4.89 2.52 0.08
N LEU A 122 5.09 1.43 -0.67
CA LEU A 122 4.97 1.43 -2.13
C LEU A 122 3.57 1.87 -2.59
N GLY A 123 2.52 1.32 -1.99
CA GLY A 123 1.14 1.71 -2.28
C GLY A 123 0.89 3.19 -2.01
N ALA A 124 1.43 3.73 -0.93
CA ALA A 124 1.31 5.13 -0.54
C ALA A 124 1.99 6.11 -1.52
N LEU A 125 3.02 5.68 -2.24
CA LEU A 125 3.67 6.48 -3.28
C LEU A 125 2.75 6.78 -4.47
N THR A 126 1.61 6.11 -4.60
CA THR A 126 0.62 6.33 -5.68
C THR A 126 0.20 7.79 -5.82
N ALA A 127 0.04 8.53 -4.72
CA ALA A 127 -0.29 9.95 -4.76
C ALA A 127 0.86 10.83 -5.27
N SER A 128 2.09 10.34 -5.21
CA SER A 128 3.29 11.03 -5.71
C SER A 128 3.53 10.78 -7.20
N ILE A 129 2.92 9.74 -7.78
CA ILE A 129 3.00 9.45 -9.22
C ILE A 129 2.16 10.46 -10.01
N PRO A 130 2.65 10.96 -11.17
CA PRO A 130 1.90 11.87 -12.04
C PRO A 130 0.51 11.31 -12.41
N LEU A 131 -0.54 12.14 -12.37
CA LEU A 131 -1.93 11.71 -12.58
C LEU A 131 -2.14 10.85 -13.84
N ARG A 132 -1.42 11.17 -14.93
CA ARG A 132 -1.50 10.44 -16.20
C ARG A 132 -0.99 8.99 -16.10
N LEU A 133 -0.04 8.73 -15.20
CA LEU A 133 0.59 7.43 -15.01
C LEU A 133 -0.01 6.63 -13.84
N ARG A 134 -0.78 7.28 -12.95
CA ARG A 134 -1.40 6.63 -11.78
C ARG A 134 -2.23 5.39 -12.11
N PRO A 135 -3.09 5.38 -13.16
CA PRO A 135 -3.86 4.18 -13.49
C PRO A 135 -2.95 3.00 -13.88
N ALA A 136 -1.93 3.26 -14.70
CA ALA A 136 -0.95 2.24 -15.09
C ALA A 136 -0.15 1.73 -13.88
N TRP A 137 0.27 2.63 -12.98
CA TRP A 137 0.95 2.29 -11.73
C TRP A 137 0.09 1.41 -10.81
N ILE A 138 -1.16 1.80 -10.57
CA ILE A 138 -2.10 1.05 -9.74
C ILE A 138 -2.35 -0.34 -10.36
N GLY A 139 -2.67 -0.36 -11.66
CA GLY A 139 -2.93 -1.60 -12.38
C GLY A 139 -1.73 -2.55 -12.38
N TRP A 140 -0.52 -2.03 -12.57
CA TRP A 140 0.71 -2.80 -12.52
C TRP A 140 0.92 -3.49 -11.17
N TRP A 141 0.91 -2.74 -10.08
CA TRP A 141 1.17 -3.31 -8.75
C TRP A 141 0.05 -4.23 -8.27
N LEU A 142 -1.20 -3.87 -8.52
CA LEU A 142 -2.33 -4.71 -8.16
C LEU A 142 -2.36 -5.99 -8.98
N GLY A 143 -2.03 -5.92 -10.26
CA GLY A 143 -1.92 -7.08 -11.15
C GLY A 143 -0.85 -8.07 -10.70
N ILE A 144 0.34 -7.57 -10.31
CA ILE A 144 1.40 -8.42 -9.72
C ILE A 144 0.89 -9.05 -8.42
N ALA A 145 0.32 -8.26 -7.51
CA ALA A 145 -0.12 -8.74 -6.20
C ALA A 145 -1.19 -9.82 -6.31
N VAL A 146 -2.16 -9.64 -7.22
CA VAL A 146 -3.22 -10.61 -7.48
C VAL A 146 -2.68 -11.86 -8.14
N ALA A 147 -1.80 -11.73 -9.15
CA ALA A 147 -1.19 -12.89 -9.80
C ALA A 147 -0.39 -13.73 -8.80
N ALA A 148 0.36 -13.09 -7.90
CA ALA A 148 1.07 -13.77 -6.82
C ALA A 148 0.11 -14.47 -5.84
N ALA A 149 -1.07 -13.89 -5.57
CA ALA A 149 -2.05 -14.47 -4.65
C ALA A 149 -2.85 -15.63 -5.24
N VAL A 150 -2.90 -15.79 -6.56
CA VAL A 150 -3.60 -16.91 -7.22
C VAL A 150 -2.85 -18.23 -7.03
N ASP A 151 -1.50 -18.20 -7.00
CA ASP A 151 -0.64 -19.38 -6.92
C ASP A 151 0.00 -19.61 -5.54
N ALA A 152 -0.24 -18.76 -4.55
CA ALA A 152 0.48 -18.75 -3.27
C ALA A 152 -0.39 -18.85 -2.01
N ASP A 153 0.25 -19.25 -0.90
CA ASP A 153 -0.32 -19.34 0.45
C ASP A 153 -0.89 -18.00 0.98
N PHE A 154 -1.63 -18.06 2.09
CA PHE A 154 -2.26 -16.94 2.82
C PHE A 154 -1.42 -15.66 2.99
N THR A 155 -0.08 -15.75 2.96
CA THR A 155 0.83 -14.60 3.01
C THR A 155 0.68 -13.64 1.83
N ALA A 156 0.33 -14.13 0.63
CA ALA A 156 0.13 -13.27 -0.53
C ALA A 156 -1.09 -12.34 -0.38
N PHE A 157 -2.12 -12.77 0.38
CA PHE A 157 -3.23 -11.89 0.75
C PHE A 157 -2.80 -10.70 1.61
N GLY A 158 -1.80 -10.90 2.48
CA GLY A 158 -1.26 -9.83 3.29
C GLY A 158 -0.56 -8.75 2.47
N HIS A 159 0.18 -9.12 1.40
CA HIS A 159 0.77 -8.15 0.48
C HIS A 159 -0.28 -7.38 -0.32
N VAL A 160 -1.32 -8.06 -0.82
CA VAL A 160 -2.45 -7.41 -1.51
C VAL A 160 -3.10 -6.38 -0.58
N LEU A 161 -3.38 -6.77 0.66
CA LEU A 161 -4.02 -5.91 1.64
C LEU A 161 -3.13 -4.72 2.04
N ALA A 162 -1.84 -4.97 2.29
CA ALA A 162 -0.87 -3.92 2.58
C ALA A 162 -0.78 -2.89 1.44
N LEU A 163 -0.77 -3.36 0.19
CA LEU A 163 -0.74 -2.51 -0.99
C LEU A 163 -2.00 -1.63 -1.05
N LEU A 164 -3.18 -2.21 -0.84
CA LEU A 164 -4.45 -1.49 -0.84
C LEU A 164 -4.53 -0.46 0.30
N LEU A 165 -4.07 -0.80 1.51
CA LEU A 165 -3.99 0.13 2.63
C LEU A 165 -3.07 1.32 2.31
N GLY A 166 -1.92 1.04 1.70
CA GLY A 166 -1.00 2.08 1.21
C GLY A 166 -1.65 3.01 0.18
N MET A 167 -2.29 2.43 -0.85
CA MET A 167 -3.00 3.20 -1.88
C MET A 167 -4.12 4.05 -1.28
N ALA A 168 -4.89 3.52 -0.33
CA ALA A 168 -5.93 4.27 0.38
C ALA A 168 -5.35 5.40 1.24
N LEU A 169 -4.21 5.16 1.91
CA LEU A 169 -3.54 6.18 2.72
C LEU A 169 -2.92 7.28 1.86
N SER A 170 -2.56 6.97 0.61
CA SER A 170 -1.94 7.93 -0.33
C SER A 170 -2.77 9.22 -0.50
N PHE A 171 -4.10 9.14 -0.43
CA PHE A 171 -4.99 10.30 -0.56
C PHE A 171 -4.87 11.30 0.59
N ARG A 172 -4.29 10.89 1.73
CA ARG A 172 -4.08 11.74 2.91
C ARG A 172 -2.64 12.23 3.04
N LEU A 173 -1.73 11.74 2.19
CA LEU A 173 -0.32 12.06 2.25
C LEU A 173 0.03 13.21 1.29
N PRO A 174 1.02 14.06 1.64
CA PRO A 174 1.49 15.08 0.73
C PRO A 174 2.16 14.44 -0.49
N SER A 175 1.96 15.06 -1.66
CA SER A 175 2.62 14.69 -2.91
C SER A 175 3.77 15.65 -3.21
N ILE A 176 4.77 15.18 -3.96
CA ILE A 176 5.86 16.06 -4.41
C ILE A 176 5.44 16.91 -5.60
N PRO A 177 5.75 18.22 -5.59
CA PRO A 177 5.43 19.12 -6.69
C PRO A 177 6.36 18.93 -7.90
N ARG A 178 7.59 18.42 -7.68
CA ARG A 178 8.58 18.18 -8.74
C ARG A 178 9.37 16.91 -8.48
N TRP A 179 9.43 16.04 -9.48
CA TRP A 179 10.32 14.89 -9.49
C TRP A 179 11.74 15.33 -9.83
N THR A 180 12.72 14.80 -9.11
CA THR A 180 14.15 14.97 -9.43
C THR A 180 14.73 13.62 -9.84
N GLY A 181 15.89 13.62 -10.48
CA GLY A 181 16.58 12.38 -10.86
C GLY A 181 16.85 11.46 -9.66
N MET A 182 17.14 12.02 -8.49
CA MET A 182 17.31 11.26 -7.24
C MET A 182 16.01 10.55 -6.83
N HIS A 183 14.86 11.23 -6.85
CA HIS A 183 13.58 10.60 -6.54
C HIS A 183 13.29 9.44 -7.50
N ALA A 184 13.55 9.62 -8.79
CA ALA A 184 13.37 8.59 -9.79
C ALA A 184 14.29 7.39 -9.55
N ALA A 185 15.57 7.62 -9.25
CA ALA A 185 16.53 6.55 -8.94
C ALA A 185 16.10 5.75 -7.70
N LEU A 186 15.72 6.44 -6.62
CA LEU A 186 15.21 5.78 -5.40
C LEU A 186 13.94 4.97 -5.68
N LEU A 187 13.02 5.51 -6.49
CA LEU A 187 11.81 4.81 -6.89
C LEU A 187 12.13 3.55 -7.68
N VAL A 188 13.06 3.61 -8.64
CA VAL A 188 13.42 2.46 -9.49
C VAL A 188 14.01 1.33 -8.64
N VAL A 189 14.97 1.65 -7.77
CA VAL A 189 15.62 0.64 -6.91
C VAL A 189 14.62 0.09 -5.88
N GLY A 190 13.80 0.94 -5.27
CA GLY A 190 12.76 0.53 -4.34
C GLY A 190 11.64 -0.29 -4.99
N ALA A 191 11.26 0.05 -6.22
CA ALA A 191 10.30 -0.70 -7.02
C ALA A 191 10.84 -2.08 -7.42
N ALA A 192 12.12 -2.19 -7.78
CA ALA A 192 12.74 -3.49 -8.05
C ALA A 192 12.64 -4.41 -6.82
N PHE A 193 12.98 -3.91 -5.63
CA PHE A 193 12.80 -4.64 -4.38
C PHE A 193 11.34 -5.05 -4.14
N ALA A 194 10.39 -4.12 -4.30
CA ALA A 194 8.98 -4.42 -4.12
C ALA A 194 8.47 -5.46 -5.12
N TYR A 195 8.94 -5.42 -6.38
CA TYR A 195 8.61 -6.43 -7.38
C TYR A 195 9.00 -7.82 -6.89
N PHE A 196 10.23 -8.00 -6.41
CA PHE A 196 10.69 -9.30 -5.91
C PHE A 196 9.90 -9.77 -4.68
N VAL A 197 9.62 -8.85 -3.74
CA VAL A 197 8.80 -9.13 -2.56
C VAL A 197 7.40 -9.62 -2.96
N LEU A 198 6.77 -8.95 -3.92
CA LEU A 198 5.43 -9.31 -4.39
C LEU A 198 5.43 -10.53 -5.31
N SER A 199 6.48 -10.75 -6.12
CA SER A 199 6.52 -11.85 -7.08
C SER A 199 6.77 -13.21 -6.43
N GLY A 200 7.34 -13.25 -5.23
CA GLY A 200 7.54 -14.48 -4.43
C GLY A 200 8.06 -15.64 -5.27
N SER A 201 7.33 -16.76 -5.27
CA SER A 201 7.64 -18.00 -5.99
C SER A 201 7.29 -17.97 -7.48
N SER A 202 6.59 -16.95 -7.98
CA SER A 202 6.05 -16.87 -9.35
C SER A 202 6.61 -15.69 -10.15
N PRO A 203 7.95 -15.57 -10.30
CA PRO A 203 8.60 -14.44 -10.96
C PRO A 203 8.24 -14.30 -12.45
N LEU A 204 7.75 -15.37 -13.09
CA LEU A 204 7.34 -15.39 -14.49
C LEU A 204 5.88 -14.97 -14.70
N ALA A 205 5.00 -15.18 -13.71
CA ALA A 205 3.58 -14.82 -13.78
C ALA A 205 3.33 -13.36 -13.36
N ALA A 206 4.14 -12.85 -12.42
CA ALA A 206 4.11 -11.46 -11.96
C ALA A 206 4.08 -10.39 -13.08
N PRO A 207 4.96 -10.41 -14.10
CA PRO A 207 4.98 -9.36 -15.12
C PRO A 207 3.75 -9.46 -16.03
N VAL A 208 3.23 -10.66 -16.29
CA VAL A 208 1.99 -10.86 -17.05
C VAL A 208 0.83 -10.25 -16.28
N GLY A 209 0.69 -10.57 -14.99
CA GLY A 209 -0.32 -9.98 -14.11
C GLY A 209 -0.25 -8.46 -14.08
N GLY A 210 0.95 -7.90 -13.91
CA GLY A 210 1.18 -6.46 -13.91
C GLY A 210 0.81 -5.79 -15.23
N LEU A 211 1.23 -6.35 -16.37
CA LEU A 211 0.86 -5.84 -17.69
C LEU A 211 -0.65 -5.88 -17.91
N THR A 212 -1.29 -7.00 -17.61
CA THR A 212 -2.75 -7.15 -17.73
C THR A 212 -3.47 -6.13 -16.86
N GLY A 213 -3.06 -5.96 -15.61
CA GLY A 213 -3.63 -4.97 -14.70
C GLY A 213 -3.46 -3.53 -15.20
N ALA A 214 -2.27 -3.17 -15.70
CA ALA A 214 -2.02 -1.85 -16.27
C ALA A 214 -2.87 -1.57 -17.52
N VAL A 215 -2.97 -2.55 -18.43
CA VAL A 215 -3.77 -2.45 -19.66
C VAL A 215 -5.26 -2.30 -19.36
N ILE A 216 -5.78 -2.94 -18.30
CA ILE A 216 -7.18 -2.79 -17.87
C ILE A 216 -7.41 -1.43 -17.18
N ALA A 217 -6.50 -1.01 -16.32
CA ALA A 217 -6.68 0.17 -15.46
C ALA A 217 -6.68 1.49 -16.25
N VAL A 218 -5.83 1.63 -17.26
CA VAL A 218 -5.70 2.84 -18.10
C VAL A 218 -7.02 3.23 -18.80
N PRO A 219 -7.69 2.35 -19.57
CA PRO A 219 -8.95 2.70 -20.23
C PRO A 219 -10.11 2.87 -19.24
N LEU A 220 -10.13 2.11 -18.14
CA LEU A 220 -11.15 2.24 -17.10
C LEU A 220 -11.11 3.63 -16.45
N ALA A 221 -9.92 4.10 -16.08
CA ALA A 221 -9.76 5.45 -15.54
C ALA A 221 -10.21 6.53 -16.54
N GLY A 222 -9.88 6.36 -17.83
CA GLY A 222 -10.34 7.26 -18.89
C GLY A 222 -11.86 7.29 -19.04
N ARG A 223 -12.56 6.17 -18.85
CA ARG A 223 -14.04 6.11 -18.84
C ARG A 223 -14.61 6.86 -17.63
N VAL A 224 -14.10 6.59 -16.43
CA VAL A 224 -14.56 7.23 -15.19
C VAL A 224 -14.42 8.75 -15.27
N MET A 225 -13.25 9.26 -15.69
CA MET A 225 -13.02 10.70 -15.81
C MET A 225 -13.95 11.38 -16.83
N ARG A 226 -14.23 10.71 -17.96
CA ARG A 226 -15.18 11.22 -18.97
C ARG A 226 -16.62 11.23 -18.44
N SER A 227 -17.03 10.21 -17.70
CA SER A 227 -18.36 10.14 -17.08
C SER A 227 -18.56 11.24 -16.03
N THR A 228 -17.54 11.53 -15.21
CA THR A 228 -17.59 12.64 -14.24
C THR A 228 -17.68 14.00 -14.93
N ALA A 229 -16.95 14.21 -16.03
CA ALA A 229 -17.04 15.44 -16.80
C ALA A 229 -18.43 15.62 -17.44
N ALA A 230 -19.00 14.55 -18.01
CA ALA A 230 -20.34 14.58 -18.61
C ALA A 230 -21.45 14.87 -17.60
N GLY A 231 -21.36 14.36 -16.36
CA GLY A 231 -22.34 14.63 -15.29
C GLY A 231 -22.29 16.07 -14.74
N SER A 232 -21.17 16.78 -14.92
CA SER A 232 -21.02 18.17 -14.46
C SER A 232 -21.58 19.22 -15.43
N VAL A 233 -21.86 18.83 -16.68
CA VAL A 233 -22.39 19.68 -17.75
C VAL A 233 -23.87 19.35 -18.00
N SER A 234 -24.70 19.41 -16.96
CA SER A 234 -26.16 19.45 -17.14
C SER A 234 -26.59 20.93 -17.16
N PRO A 235 -27.01 21.50 -18.30
CA PRO A 235 -27.49 22.88 -18.34
C PRO A 235 -28.79 22.96 -17.53
N SER A 236 -28.85 23.89 -16.58
CA SER A 236 -30.13 24.36 -16.05
C SER A 236 -31.05 24.73 -17.22
N PRO A 237 -32.29 24.21 -17.30
CA PRO A 237 -33.23 24.68 -18.31
C PRO A 237 -33.66 26.10 -17.93
N PHE A 238 -32.96 27.08 -18.50
CA PHE A 238 -33.39 28.48 -18.46
C PHE A 238 -34.75 28.57 -19.15
N ARG A 239 -35.82 28.72 -18.38
CA ARG A 239 -37.15 29.10 -18.87
C ARG A 239 -37.14 30.61 -19.11
N PRO A 240 -37.27 31.11 -20.36
CA PRO A 240 -37.52 32.52 -20.59
C PRO A 240 -38.96 32.83 -20.12
N GLY A 241 -39.09 33.81 -19.23
CA GLY A 241 -40.38 34.35 -18.81
C GLY A 241 -41.13 34.96 -19.99
N SER A 242 -42.41 34.65 -20.06
CA SER A 242 -43.37 35.26 -20.97
C SER A 242 -43.78 36.63 -20.44
N ASP A 243 -43.06 37.69 -20.83
CA ASP A 243 -43.53 39.07 -20.63
C ASP A 243 -44.10 39.61 -21.94
N SER A 244 -45.43 39.66 -22.00
CA SER A 244 -46.20 40.32 -23.05
C SER A 244 -46.24 41.84 -22.78
N PRO A 245 -46.02 42.72 -23.78
CA PRO A 245 -46.17 44.16 -23.58
C PRO A 245 -47.64 44.56 -23.70
N SER A 246 -48.22 45.09 -22.63
CA SER A 246 -49.53 45.75 -22.64
C SER A 246 -49.41 47.15 -23.25
N THR A 247 -50.06 47.35 -24.39
CA THR A 247 -50.30 48.60 -25.09
C THR A 247 -51.04 49.61 -24.19
N VAL A 248 -50.47 50.80 -23.98
CA VAL A 248 -51.22 51.97 -23.46
C VAL A 248 -51.23 53.05 -24.55
N ALA A 249 -52.44 53.41 -24.97
CA ALA A 249 -52.73 54.37 -26.01
C ALA A 249 -53.22 55.72 -25.41
N SER A 250 -52.98 56.80 -26.17
CA SER A 250 -53.58 58.16 -26.10
C SER A 250 -53.10 59.07 -24.95
N ARG A 251 -52.74 60.36 -25.15
CA ARG A 251 -53.44 61.43 -25.89
C ARG A 251 -52.51 62.54 -26.44
N SER A 252 -53.01 63.25 -27.47
CA SER A 252 -52.45 64.33 -28.29
C SER A 252 -52.19 65.69 -27.61
N PRO A 253 -51.45 66.63 -28.28
CA PRO A 253 -51.29 68.02 -27.86
C PRO A 253 -52.25 68.98 -28.59
N ALA A 254 -52.70 70.02 -27.88
CA ALA A 254 -53.06 71.35 -28.38
C ALA A 254 -53.02 72.32 -27.20
#